data_AF-A0A544UK71-F1
#
_entry.id   AF-A0A544UK71-F1
#
_cell.length_a   1.000
_cell.length_b   1.000
_cell.length_c   1.000
_cell.angle_alpha   90.00
_cell.angle_beta   90.00
_cell.angle_gamma   90.00
#
_symmetry.space_group_name_H-M   'P 1'
#
loop_
_entity.id
_entity.type
_entity.pdbx_description
1 polymer ?
#
loop_
_entity_poly.entity_id
_entity_poly.type
_entity_poly.pdbx_seq_one_letter_code
_entity_poly.pdbx_strand_id
1 'polypeptide(L)'
;MFSLEEYISKRKREDKINEYDIDSRNENLRICVNYVFEYFNQYLNIEEMEQKTFLNEERLLKFRNQLEKYEDAVQEWLVDIYDVHEKQIHRSIISYLKNEELFLLYNTEHEFRTCSYDCYANLIKKNPFLKGQTEMLFNFIKDYHRIESEKEVNNPSIFLTEDINEWLERTWSKHKVNIWAFASNYLSRFSDDDSLWPVKHKIKTSENWQPYFYDYKQKTNLFNLNTLYTKISTKSFIKGKKQFLEVILMYIWLHDIYGDNENYWREYCIKVINNL
;
A
#
# COMPACT_ATOMS: atom_id res chain seq x y z
N MET A 1 26.69 24.38 15.72
CA MET A 1 27.94 24.57 14.97
C MET A 1 28.65 25.74 15.63
N PHE A 2 29.90 25.59 16.06
CA PHE A 2 30.65 26.73 16.59
C PHE A 2 30.92 27.71 15.46
N SER A 3 30.97 29.01 15.76
CA SER A 3 31.58 29.97 14.84
C SER A 3 33.10 29.72 14.75
N LEU A 4 33.75 30.25 13.71
CA LEU A 4 35.21 30.16 13.57
C LEU A 4 35.93 30.67 14.83
N GLU A 5 35.43 31.77 15.39
CA GLU A 5 35.98 32.39 16.59
C GLU A 5 35.81 31.48 17.82
N GLU A 6 34.63 30.91 18.01
CA GLU A 6 34.36 29.98 19.12
C GLU A 6 35.21 28.71 19.02
N TYR A 7 35.39 28.18 17.79
CA TYR A 7 36.23 27.02 17.53
C TYR A 7 37.70 27.29 17.86
N ILE A 8 38.24 28.40 17.37
CA ILE A 8 39.63 28.82 17.66
C ILE A 8 39.81 29.06 19.16
N SER A 9 38.88 29.74 19.82
CA SER A 9 38.93 29.99 21.27
C SER A 9 38.86 28.72 22.11
N LYS A 10 38.21 27.66 21.60
CA LYS A 10 38.20 26.34 22.24
C LYS A 10 39.54 25.63 22.07
N ARG A 11 40.06 25.52 20.84
CA ARG A 11 41.35 24.85 20.55
C ARG A 11 42.53 25.53 21.25
N LYS A 12 42.57 26.86 21.30
CA LYS A 12 43.58 27.63 22.05
C LYS A 12 43.62 27.28 23.54
N ARG A 13 42.46 27.05 24.17
CA ARG A 13 42.35 26.66 25.58
C ARG A 13 42.81 25.22 25.81
N GLU A 14 42.45 24.32 24.91
CA GLU A 14 42.85 22.90 24.97
C GLU A 14 44.37 22.73 24.80
N ASP A 15 44.94 23.43 23.82
CA ASP A 15 46.37 23.34 23.48
C ASP A 15 47.25 24.30 24.31
N LYS A 16 46.64 25.04 25.24
CA LYS A 16 47.29 25.98 26.19
C LYS A 16 48.24 26.97 25.52
N ILE A 17 47.82 27.55 24.40
CA ILE A 17 48.66 28.47 23.63
C ILE A 17 48.64 29.87 24.25
N ASN A 18 49.83 30.42 24.45
CA ASN A 18 50.01 31.83 24.82
C ASN A 18 50.40 32.64 23.59
N GLU A 19 49.41 33.28 22.96
CA GLU A 19 49.60 34.08 21.74
C GLU A 19 50.41 35.37 21.93
N TYR A 20 50.64 35.77 23.18
CA TYR A 20 51.41 36.97 23.54
C TYR A 20 52.90 36.67 23.78
N ASP A 21 53.33 35.41 23.65
CA ASP A 21 54.74 35.04 23.72
C ASP A 21 55.48 35.41 22.43
N ILE A 22 56.42 36.35 22.54
CA ILE A 22 57.18 36.92 21.42
C ILE A 22 58.20 35.92 20.87
N ASP A 23 58.78 35.08 21.73
CA ASP A 23 59.81 34.12 21.32
C ASP A 23 59.18 32.96 20.52
N SER A 24 57.91 32.65 20.79
CA SER A 24 57.12 31.62 20.10
C SER A 24 56.25 32.16 18.95
N ARG A 25 56.40 33.44 18.57
CA ARG A 25 55.49 34.13 17.61
C ARG A 25 55.26 33.37 16.31
N ASN A 26 56.33 32.86 15.69
CA ASN A 26 56.22 32.16 14.41
C ASN A 26 55.49 30.82 14.53
N GLU A 27 55.66 30.12 15.65
CA GLU A 27 54.96 28.86 15.93
C GLU A 27 53.49 29.10 16.24
N ASN A 28 53.19 30.10 17.08
CA ASN A 28 51.82 30.53 17.38
C ASN A 28 51.03 30.93 16.12
N LEU A 29 51.69 31.65 15.20
CA LEU A 29 51.09 32.02 13.91
C LEU A 29 50.74 30.78 13.09
N ARG A 30 51.68 29.83 12.97
CA ARG A 30 51.46 28.57 12.24
C ARG A 30 50.29 27.78 12.83
N ILE A 31 50.21 27.68 14.15
CA ILE A 31 49.15 26.93 14.82
C ILE A 31 47.79 27.60 14.64
N CYS A 32 47.70 28.93 14.76
CA CYS A 32 46.45 29.65 14.53
C CYS A 32 45.95 29.50 13.08
N VAL A 33 46.86 29.56 12.10
CA VAL A 33 46.53 29.30 10.69
C VAL A 33 46.02 27.87 10.51
N ASN A 34 46.66 26.88 11.15
CA ASN A 34 46.21 25.50 11.10
C ASN A 34 44.81 25.32 11.68
N TYR A 35 44.43 26.00 12.76
CA TYR A 35 43.06 25.94 13.28
C TYR A 35 42.02 26.49 12.30
N VAL A 36 42.37 27.54 11.54
CA VAL A 36 41.49 28.06 10.49
C VAL A 36 41.34 27.02 9.37
N PHE A 37 42.43 26.41 8.92
CA PHE A 37 42.39 25.34 7.93
C PHE A 37 41.60 24.12 8.41
N GLU A 38 41.80 23.68 9.65
CA GLU A 38 41.08 22.57 10.27
C GLU A 38 39.59 22.89 10.37
N TYR A 39 39.24 24.12 10.74
CA TYR A 39 37.85 24.55 10.83
C TYR A 39 37.15 24.50 9.47
N PHE A 40 37.76 24.99 8.39
CA PHE A 40 37.11 24.99 7.08
C PHE A 40 37.15 23.63 6.36
N ASN A 41 38.24 22.87 6.50
CA ASN A 41 38.42 21.63 5.75
C ASN A 41 37.92 20.39 6.50
N GLN A 42 37.91 20.40 7.83
CA GLN A 42 37.52 19.23 8.64
C GLN A 42 36.24 19.48 9.42
N TYR A 43 36.09 20.65 10.05
CA TYR A 43 34.89 20.96 10.86
C TYR A 43 33.68 21.41 10.01
N LEU A 44 33.93 22.13 8.92
CA LEU A 44 32.94 22.59 7.94
C LEU A 44 32.93 21.74 6.65
N ASN A 45 33.47 20.51 6.68
CA ASN A 45 33.73 19.70 5.49
C ASN A 45 32.56 19.72 4.49
N ILE A 46 32.70 20.54 3.44
CA ILE A 46 31.65 20.85 2.47
C ILE A 46 31.33 19.59 1.68
N GLU A 47 32.33 18.76 1.37
CA GLU A 47 32.15 17.50 0.66
C GLU A 47 31.26 16.52 1.44
N GLU A 48 31.39 16.43 2.76
CA GLU A 48 30.52 15.59 3.59
C GLU A 48 29.08 16.13 3.67
N MET A 49 28.90 17.45 3.68
CA MET A 49 27.58 18.07 3.66
C MET A 49 26.91 17.92 2.29
N GLU A 50 27.64 18.13 1.20
CA GLU A 50 27.19 17.91 -0.18
C GLU A 50 26.87 16.44 -0.43
N GLN A 51 27.71 15.51 0.03
CA GLN A 51 27.43 14.07 -0.02
C GLN A 51 26.19 13.69 0.78
N LYS A 52 25.99 14.23 1.99
CA LYS A 52 24.76 14.00 2.77
C LYS A 52 23.53 14.53 2.05
N THR A 53 23.64 15.68 1.40
CA THR A 53 22.56 16.30 0.63
C THR A 53 22.22 15.46 -0.59
N PHE A 54 23.24 15.05 -1.36
CA PHE A 54 23.10 14.18 -2.52
C PHE A 54 22.49 12.81 -2.14
N LEU A 55 22.97 12.18 -1.07
CA LEU A 55 22.42 10.91 -0.59
C LEU A 55 20.96 11.06 -0.13
N ASN A 56 20.60 12.20 0.47
CA ASN A 56 19.20 12.46 0.83
C ASN A 56 18.33 12.66 -0.42
N GLU A 57 18.80 13.44 -1.39
CA GLU A 57 18.09 13.62 -2.67
C GLU A 57 17.90 12.30 -3.42
N GLU A 58 18.94 11.46 -3.50
CA GLU A 58 18.85 10.13 -4.10
C GLU A 58 17.86 9.24 -3.35
N ARG A 59 17.85 9.30 -2.01
CA ARG A 59 16.90 8.57 -1.15
C ARG A 59 15.46 9.00 -1.44
N LEU A 60 15.19 10.30 -1.54
CA LEU A 60 13.85 10.83 -1.83
C LEU A 60 13.40 10.51 -3.25
N LEU A 61 14.30 10.58 -4.22
CA LEU A 61 14.00 10.25 -5.62
C LEU A 61 13.66 8.76 -5.79
N LYS A 62 14.43 7.88 -5.14
CA LYS A 62 14.10 6.44 -5.07
C LYS A 62 12.73 6.19 -4.47
N PHE A 63 12.36 6.94 -3.43
CA PHE A 63 11.05 6.81 -2.81
C PHE A 63 9.93 7.33 -3.72
N ARG A 64 10.11 8.49 -4.36
CA ARG A 64 9.15 9.07 -5.32
C ARG A 64 8.88 8.11 -6.49
N ASN A 65 9.92 7.46 -7.03
CA ASN A 65 9.76 6.49 -8.12
C ASN A 65 8.87 5.28 -7.73
N GLN A 66 8.78 4.92 -6.45
CA GLN A 66 7.86 3.87 -5.99
C GLN A 66 6.39 4.31 -6.02
N LEU A 67 6.14 5.62 -6.15
CA LEU A 67 4.83 6.25 -6.07
C LEU A 67 4.33 6.76 -7.44
N GLU A 68 5.00 6.40 -8.54
CA GLU A 68 4.74 6.92 -9.89
C GLU A 68 3.27 6.80 -10.35
N LYS A 69 2.52 5.81 -9.84
CA LYS A 69 1.11 5.57 -10.21
C LYS A 69 0.10 6.47 -9.48
N TYR A 70 0.52 7.14 -8.42
CA TYR A 70 -0.32 8.05 -7.63
C TYR A 70 -0.34 9.45 -8.26
N GLU A 71 -1.34 10.26 -7.93
CA GLU A 71 -1.37 11.67 -8.35
C GLU A 71 -0.23 12.46 -7.70
N ASP A 72 0.28 13.48 -8.41
CA ASP A 72 1.45 14.26 -8.00
C ASP A 72 1.31 14.83 -6.58
N ALA A 73 0.13 15.37 -6.23
CA ALA A 73 -0.13 15.90 -4.90
C ALA A 73 0.00 14.83 -3.80
N VAL A 74 -0.44 13.59 -4.09
CA VAL A 74 -0.30 12.46 -3.16
C VAL A 74 1.16 12.01 -3.06
N GLN A 75 1.88 12.00 -4.18
CA GLN A 75 3.31 11.67 -4.20
C GLN A 75 4.11 12.67 -3.36
N GLU A 76 3.92 13.97 -3.59
CA GLU A 76 4.58 15.05 -2.86
C GLU A 76 4.31 14.94 -1.36
N TRP A 77 3.04 14.80 -0.97
CA TRP A 77 2.66 14.63 0.43
C TRP A 77 3.34 13.43 1.11
N LEU A 78 3.42 12.29 0.43
CA LEU A 78 4.10 11.11 0.98
C LEU A 78 5.61 11.32 1.08
N VAL A 79 6.23 11.96 0.08
CA VAL A 79 7.66 12.27 0.06
C VAL A 79 8.00 13.25 1.19
N ASP A 80 7.19 14.29 1.40
CA ASP A 80 7.39 15.27 2.48
C ASP A 80 7.30 14.61 3.86
N ILE A 81 6.31 13.72 4.07
CA ILE A 81 6.23 12.94 5.31
C ILE A 81 7.47 12.07 5.49
N TYR A 82 7.97 11.46 4.42
CA TYR A 82 9.14 10.60 4.49
C TYR A 82 10.42 11.39 4.74
N ASP A 83 10.58 12.58 4.15
CA ASP A 83 11.74 13.44 4.38
C ASP A 83 11.81 13.93 5.82
N VAL A 84 10.68 14.42 6.37
CA VAL A 84 10.62 15.02 7.70
C VAL A 84 10.57 13.98 8.82
N HIS A 85 9.84 12.88 8.62
CA HIS A 85 9.58 11.92 9.70
C HIS A 85 10.26 10.56 9.50
N GLU A 86 10.89 10.32 8.35
CA GLU A 86 11.47 9.03 7.97
C GLU A 86 10.44 7.88 8.05
N LYS A 87 9.17 8.22 7.82
CA LYS A 87 8.04 7.28 7.88
C LYS A 87 7.42 7.09 6.51
N GLN A 88 7.36 5.83 6.09
CA GLN A 88 6.65 5.41 4.90
C GLN A 88 5.17 5.17 5.23
N ILE A 89 4.43 6.26 5.50
CA ILE A 89 3.06 6.18 6.04
C ILE A 89 2.08 5.44 5.12
N HIS A 90 2.30 5.51 3.79
CA HIS A 90 1.53 4.76 2.80
C HIS A 90 1.45 3.25 3.14
N ARG A 91 2.52 2.65 3.69
CA ARG A 91 2.50 1.23 4.09
C ARG A 91 1.50 0.95 5.20
N SER A 92 1.42 1.84 6.19
CA SER A 92 0.47 1.71 7.30
C SER A 92 -0.97 1.91 6.82
N ILE A 93 -1.18 2.87 5.90
CA ILE A 93 -2.49 3.10 5.30
C ILE A 93 -2.92 1.88 4.46
N ILE A 94 -2.05 1.37 3.58
CA ILE A 94 -2.32 0.18 2.78
C ILE A 94 -2.59 -1.04 3.68
N SER A 95 -1.82 -1.21 4.75
CA SER A 95 -2.05 -2.30 5.71
C SER A 95 -3.42 -2.21 6.37
N TYR A 96 -3.92 -1.00 6.63
CA TYR A 96 -5.29 -0.79 7.12
C TYR A 96 -6.31 -1.18 6.04
N LEU A 97 -6.15 -0.65 4.81
CA LEU A 97 -7.08 -0.89 3.71
C LEU A 97 -7.16 -2.36 3.28
N LYS A 98 -6.07 -3.12 3.42
CA LYS A 98 -6.06 -4.58 3.18
C LYS A 98 -6.96 -5.36 4.14
N ASN A 99 -7.30 -4.80 5.30
CA ASN A 99 -8.24 -5.43 6.23
C ASN A 99 -9.69 -5.05 5.93
N GLU A 100 -9.94 -4.00 5.15
CA GLU A 100 -11.27 -3.61 4.70
C GLU A 100 -11.77 -4.62 3.65
N GLU A 101 -12.77 -5.43 4.01
CA GLU A 101 -13.31 -6.52 3.19
C GLU A 101 -13.91 -6.01 1.86
N LEU A 102 -14.58 -4.86 1.90
CA LEU A 102 -15.38 -4.34 0.79
C LEU A 102 -14.72 -3.17 0.07
N PHE A 103 -13.47 -2.85 0.38
CA PHE A 103 -12.79 -1.65 -0.10
C PHE A 103 -12.85 -1.50 -1.63
N LEU A 104 -12.56 -2.58 -2.37
CA LEU A 104 -12.56 -2.55 -3.84
C LEU A 104 -13.95 -2.34 -4.46
N LEU A 105 -15.03 -2.48 -3.69
CA LEU A 105 -16.40 -2.18 -4.14
C LEU A 105 -16.83 -0.75 -3.85
N TYR A 106 -16.02 0.08 -3.18
CA TYR A 106 -16.38 1.47 -2.92
C TYR A 106 -16.54 2.25 -4.20
N ASN A 107 -17.59 3.06 -4.27
CA ASN A 107 -17.95 3.80 -5.49
C ASN A 107 -18.54 5.19 -5.21
N THR A 108 -18.73 5.53 -3.93
CA THR A 108 -19.30 6.81 -3.52
C THR A 108 -18.30 7.58 -2.67
N GLU A 109 -18.34 8.90 -2.75
CA GLU A 109 -17.49 9.75 -1.92
C GLU A 109 -17.68 9.47 -0.43
N HIS A 110 -18.93 9.23 0.00
CA HIS A 110 -19.24 8.92 1.38
C HIS A 110 -18.50 7.69 1.92
N GLU A 111 -18.43 6.60 1.15
CA GLU A 111 -17.69 5.40 1.55
C GLU A 111 -16.20 5.68 1.76
N PHE A 112 -15.59 6.42 0.83
CA PHE A 112 -14.19 6.82 0.93
C PHE A 112 -13.93 7.76 2.11
N ARG A 113 -14.86 8.69 2.41
CA ARG A 113 -14.77 9.59 3.56
C ARG A 113 -14.87 8.84 4.88
N THR A 114 -15.83 7.92 5.01
CA THR A 114 -15.96 7.09 6.22
C THR A 114 -14.69 6.27 6.43
N CYS A 115 -14.20 5.59 5.39
CA CYS A 115 -12.96 4.83 5.47
C CYS A 115 -11.74 5.69 5.82
N SER A 116 -11.64 6.91 5.29
CA SER A 116 -10.53 7.81 5.62
C SER A 116 -10.57 8.27 7.08
N TYR A 117 -11.74 8.51 7.66
CA TYR A 117 -11.88 8.84 9.07
C TYR A 117 -11.53 7.65 9.98
N ASP A 118 -11.98 6.44 9.64
CA ASP A 118 -11.67 5.24 10.42
C ASP A 118 -10.17 4.91 10.35
N CYS A 119 -9.58 5.02 9.16
CA CYS A 119 -8.14 4.89 8.96
C CYS A 119 -7.36 5.95 9.77
N TYR A 120 -7.80 7.21 9.73
CA TYR A 120 -7.20 8.29 10.52
C TYR A 120 -7.23 7.99 12.02
N ALA A 121 -8.39 7.57 12.54
CA ALA A 121 -8.56 7.23 13.95
C ALA A 121 -7.63 6.08 14.39
N ASN A 122 -7.37 5.11 13.50
CA ASN A 122 -6.44 4.02 13.74
C ASN A 122 -4.98 4.49 13.79
N LEU A 123 -4.59 5.41 12.90
CA LEU A 123 -3.18 5.79 12.69
C LEU A 123 -2.71 6.98 13.53
N ILE A 124 -3.59 7.91 13.89
CA ILE A 124 -3.22 9.22 14.48
C ILE A 124 -2.46 9.08 15.80
N LYS A 125 -2.77 8.07 16.62
CA LYS A 125 -2.09 7.84 17.92
C LYS A 125 -0.60 7.56 17.75
N LYS A 126 -0.23 6.82 16.70
CA LYS A 126 1.17 6.47 16.40
C LYS A 126 1.83 7.47 15.45
N ASN A 127 1.04 8.27 14.75
CA ASN A 127 1.49 9.21 13.71
C ASN A 127 0.85 10.60 13.91
N PRO A 128 1.23 11.36 14.95
CA PRO A 128 0.60 12.65 15.27
C PRO A 128 0.70 13.69 14.14
N PHE A 129 1.70 13.57 13.26
CA PHE A 129 1.89 14.42 12.10
C PHE A 129 0.77 14.33 11.05
N LEU A 130 -0.11 13.32 11.14
CA LEU A 130 -1.32 13.24 10.32
C LEU A 130 -2.40 14.26 10.73
N LYS A 131 -2.25 14.94 11.87
CA LYS A 131 -3.22 15.95 12.31
C LYS A 131 -3.35 17.06 11.26
N GLY A 132 -4.58 17.28 10.79
CA GLY A 132 -4.87 18.26 9.73
C GLY A 132 -4.65 17.75 8.31
N GLN A 133 -4.19 16.51 8.12
CA GLN A 133 -3.90 15.89 6.81
C GLN A 133 -5.01 14.93 6.35
N THR A 134 -6.24 15.07 6.86
CA THR A 134 -7.35 14.15 6.56
C THR A 134 -7.75 14.17 5.09
N GLU A 135 -7.59 15.31 4.41
CA GLU A 135 -7.89 15.43 2.98
C GLU A 135 -6.87 14.66 2.14
N MET A 136 -5.58 14.77 2.47
CA MET A 136 -4.54 14.01 1.78
C MET A 136 -4.65 12.51 2.02
N LEU A 137 -5.05 12.09 3.23
CA LEU A 137 -5.38 10.70 3.51
C LEU A 137 -6.55 10.21 2.65
N PHE A 138 -7.61 11.00 2.53
CA PHE A 138 -8.75 10.68 1.69
C PHE A 138 -8.35 10.56 0.20
N ASN A 139 -7.55 11.50 -0.31
CA ASN A 139 -7.05 11.46 -1.70
C ASN A 139 -6.18 10.23 -1.93
N PHE A 140 -5.26 9.92 -1.01
CA PHE A 140 -4.45 8.70 -1.08
C PHE A 140 -5.31 7.44 -1.14
N ILE A 141 -6.35 7.34 -0.31
CA ILE A 141 -7.23 6.15 -0.29
C ILE A 141 -7.97 5.99 -1.62
N LYS A 142 -8.46 7.10 -2.20
CA LYS A 142 -9.09 7.07 -3.53
C LYS A 142 -8.13 6.68 -4.64
N ASP A 143 -6.93 7.25 -4.64
CA ASP A 143 -5.90 6.89 -5.61
C ASP A 143 -5.50 5.42 -5.49
N TYR A 144 -5.31 4.95 -4.27
CA TYR A 144 -5.00 3.56 -4.01
C TYR A 144 -6.10 2.63 -4.55
N HIS A 145 -7.37 2.96 -4.29
CA HIS A 145 -8.51 2.21 -4.83
C HIS A 145 -8.49 2.17 -6.36
N ARG A 146 -8.25 3.31 -7.02
CA ARG A 146 -8.14 3.42 -8.48
C ARG A 146 -7.01 2.54 -9.01
N ILE A 147 -5.81 2.67 -8.43
CA ILE A 147 -4.62 1.92 -8.85
C ILE A 147 -4.85 0.42 -8.72
N GLU A 148 -5.38 -0.05 -7.59
CA GLU A 148 -5.67 -1.48 -7.40
C GLU A 148 -6.76 -1.97 -8.36
N SER A 149 -7.78 -1.15 -8.62
CA SER A 149 -8.84 -1.50 -9.57
C SER A 149 -8.34 -1.57 -11.01
N GLU A 150 -7.40 -0.72 -11.41
CA GLU A 150 -6.84 -0.67 -12.77
C GLU A 150 -5.88 -1.83 -13.08
N LYS A 151 -5.22 -2.42 -12.08
CA LYS A 151 -4.29 -3.55 -12.27
C LYS A 151 -4.94 -4.69 -13.04
N GLU A 152 -6.16 -5.04 -12.69
CA GLU A 152 -6.90 -6.15 -13.27
C GLU A 152 -7.69 -5.77 -14.53
N VAL A 153 -7.75 -4.49 -14.92
CA VAL A 153 -8.41 -4.08 -16.17
C VAL A 153 -7.62 -4.55 -17.40
N ASN A 154 -6.30 -4.72 -17.24
CA ASN A 154 -5.37 -5.03 -18.35
C ASN A 154 -4.85 -6.47 -18.35
N ASN A 155 -5.29 -7.31 -17.41
CA ASN A 155 -4.99 -8.75 -17.44
C ASN A 155 -5.91 -9.44 -18.46
N PRO A 156 -5.51 -10.56 -19.09
CA PRO A 156 -6.16 -11.04 -20.31
C PRO A 156 -7.68 -11.12 -20.12
N SER A 157 -8.42 -10.47 -21.02
CA SER A 157 -9.88 -10.41 -20.99
C SER A 157 -10.46 -11.81 -21.11
N ILE A 158 -10.75 -12.44 -19.99
CA ILE A 158 -11.41 -13.74 -19.93
C ILE A 158 -12.88 -13.51 -20.29
N PHE A 159 -13.27 -14.02 -21.46
CA PHE A 159 -14.66 -13.98 -21.88
C PHE A 159 -15.43 -15.10 -21.17
N LEU A 160 -16.32 -14.74 -20.23
CA LEU A 160 -17.20 -15.71 -19.57
C LEU A 160 -18.51 -15.90 -20.35
N THR A 161 -19.31 -14.85 -20.43
CA THR A 161 -20.54 -14.76 -21.24
C THR A 161 -20.76 -13.30 -21.63
N GLU A 162 -21.59 -13.05 -22.64
CA GLU A 162 -21.94 -11.68 -23.05
C GLU A 162 -22.50 -10.87 -21.88
N ASP A 163 -23.47 -11.41 -21.14
CA ASP A 163 -24.13 -10.70 -20.05
C ASP A 163 -23.19 -10.39 -18.87
N ILE A 164 -22.28 -11.31 -18.53
CA ILE A 164 -21.31 -11.10 -17.46
C ILE A 164 -20.29 -10.05 -17.89
N ASN A 165 -19.76 -10.14 -19.11
CA ASN A 165 -18.73 -9.22 -19.58
C ASN A 165 -19.30 -7.81 -19.76
N GLU A 166 -20.49 -7.68 -20.34
CA GLU A 166 -21.18 -6.39 -20.44
C GLU A 166 -21.43 -5.79 -19.05
N TRP A 167 -21.82 -6.63 -18.07
CA TRP A 167 -21.98 -6.18 -16.69
C TRP A 167 -20.66 -5.68 -16.08
N LEU A 168 -19.54 -6.36 -16.30
CA LEU A 168 -18.23 -5.95 -15.83
C LEU A 168 -17.82 -4.61 -16.45
N GLU A 169 -17.94 -4.47 -17.77
CA GLU A 169 -17.60 -3.25 -18.51
C GLU A 169 -18.48 -2.06 -18.11
N ARG A 170 -19.80 -2.27 -17.98
CA ARG A 170 -20.73 -1.23 -17.51
C ARG A 170 -20.45 -0.81 -16.07
N THR A 171 -20.08 -1.75 -15.21
CA THR A 171 -19.72 -1.46 -13.81
C THR A 171 -18.44 -0.65 -13.74
N TRP A 172 -17.42 -1.02 -14.50
CA TRP A 172 -16.17 -0.27 -14.60
C TRP A 172 -16.38 1.14 -15.16
N SER A 173 -17.03 1.25 -16.32
CA SER A 173 -17.24 2.53 -17.00
C SER A 173 -18.04 3.52 -16.16
N LYS A 174 -19.12 3.06 -15.50
CA LYS A 174 -20.03 3.93 -14.75
C LYS A 174 -19.60 4.17 -13.30
N HIS A 175 -19.11 3.14 -12.62
CA HIS A 175 -18.86 3.18 -11.18
C HIS A 175 -17.37 3.18 -10.83
N LYS A 176 -16.47 2.97 -11.80
CA LYS A 176 -15.02 2.80 -11.58
C LYS A 176 -14.70 1.70 -10.56
N VAL A 177 -15.55 0.69 -10.52
CA VAL A 177 -15.38 -0.50 -9.69
C VAL A 177 -14.99 -1.66 -10.58
N ASN A 178 -13.87 -2.30 -10.25
CA ASN A 178 -13.46 -3.54 -10.89
C ASN A 178 -13.92 -4.74 -10.05
N ILE A 179 -14.99 -5.40 -10.51
CA ILE A 179 -15.55 -6.58 -9.83
C ILE A 179 -14.57 -7.76 -9.84
N TRP A 180 -13.77 -7.90 -10.89
CA TRP A 180 -12.76 -8.95 -10.97
C TRP A 180 -11.70 -8.76 -9.89
N ALA A 181 -11.16 -7.54 -9.76
CA ALA A 181 -10.19 -7.20 -8.72
C ALA A 181 -10.75 -7.48 -7.31
N PHE A 182 -12.02 -7.12 -7.08
CA PHE A 182 -12.69 -7.45 -5.83
C PHE A 182 -12.81 -8.97 -5.62
N ALA A 183 -13.25 -9.73 -6.63
CA ALA A 183 -13.45 -11.17 -6.53
C ALA A 183 -12.13 -11.91 -6.27
N SER A 184 -11.05 -11.52 -6.96
CA SER A 184 -9.71 -12.07 -6.73
C SER A 184 -9.21 -11.76 -5.33
N ASN A 185 -9.39 -10.52 -4.85
CA ASN A 185 -8.99 -10.14 -3.49
C ASN A 185 -9.79 -10.89 -2.42
N TYR A 186 -11.10 -11.04 -2.62
CA TYR A 186 -11.96 -11.81 -1.73
C TYR A 186 -11.53 -13.27 -1.67
N LEU A 187 -11.26 -13.90 -2.82
CA LEU A 187 -10.90 -15.31 -2.87
C LEU A 187 -9.51 -15.60 -2.32
N SER A 188 -8.54 -14.70 -2.47
CA SER A 188 -7.24 -14.84 -1.81
C SER A 188 -7.39 -14.86 -0.29
N ARG A 189 -8.23 -14.00 0.29
CA ARG A 189 -8.51 -14.06 1.74
C ARG A 189 -9.30 -15.31 2.11
N PHE A 190 -10.27 -15.68 1.26
CA PHE A 190 -11.08 -16.87 1.47
C PHE A 190 -10.24 -18.16 1.44
N SER A 191 -9.27 -18.28 0.53
CA SER A 191 -8.39 -19.47 0.45
C SER A 191 -7.47 -19.60 1.64
N ASP A 192 -6.98 -18.46 2.15
CA ASP A 192 -5.97 -18.42 3.22
C ASP A 192 -6.57 -18.61 4.62
N ASP A 193 -7.88 -18.38 4.78
CA ASP A 193 -8.59 -18.48 6.05
C ASP A 193 -9.76 -19.46 5.97
N ASP A 194 -9.51 -20.69 6.44
CA ASP A 194 -10.52 -21.74 6.46
C ASP A 194 -11.71 -21.42 7.38
N SER A 195 -11.58 -20.46 8.32
CA SER A 195 -12.69 -20.03 9.17
C SER A 195 -13.83 -19.38 8.37
N LEU A 196 -13.52 -18.87 7.16
CA LEU A 196 -14.50 -18.29 6.25
C LEU A 196 -15.31 -19.36 5.49
N TRP A 197 -14.84 -20.61 5.47
CA TRP A 197 -15.48 -21.68 4.72
C TRP A 197 -16.74 -22.18 5.44
N PRO A 198 -17.89 -22.26 4.75
CA PRO A 198 -19.08 -22.85 5.34
C PRO A 198 -18.80 -24.29 5.78
N VAL A 199 -19.31 -24.68 6.95
CA VAL A 199 -19.05 -26.01 7.55
C VAL A 199 -19.33 -27.16 6.58
N LYS A 200 -20.39 -27.06 5.77
CA LYS A 200 -20.77 -28.07 4.78
C LYS A 200 -19.80 -28.21 3.61
N HIS A 201 -18.87 -27.27 3.44
CA HIS A 201 -17.86 -27.27 2.39
C HIS A 201 -16.48 -27.64 2.94
N LYS A 202 -16.33 -27.95 4.23
CA LYS A 202 -15.05 -28.38 4.79
C LYS A 202 -14.91 -29.89 4.65
N ILE A 203 -13.98 -30.34 3.81
CA ILE A 203 -13.56 -31.74 3.72
C ILE A 203 -12.34 -31.94 4.61
N LYS A 204 -12.48 -32.75 5.66
CA LYS A 204 -11.37 -33.03 6.58
C LYS A 204 -10.29 -33.87 5.87
N THR A 205 -9.04 -33.49 6.05
CA THR A 205 -7.88 -34.22 5.54
C THR A 205 -7.19 -35.00 6.66
N SER A 206 -6.35 -35.94 6.28
CA SER A 206 -5.42 -36.62 7.18
C SER A 206 -4.12 -35.84 7.40
N GLU A 207 -3.98 -34.67 6.78
CA GLU A 207 -2.72 -33.92 6.76
C GLU A 207 -2.67 -32.89 7.89
N ASN A 208 -1.54 -32.82 8.59
CA ASN A 208 -1.37 -31.94 9.75
C ASN A 208 -1.22 -30.46 9.38
N TRP A 209 -0.77 -30.15 8.15
CA TRP A 209 -0.45 -28.78 7.73
C TRP A 209 -1.62 -28.07 7.04
N GLN A 210 -2.61 -28.82 6.53
CA GLN A 210 -3.84 -28.28 5.97
C GLN A 210 -5.01 -29.18 6.38
N PRO A 211 -5.71 -28.87 7.49
CA PRO A 211 -6.70 -29.77 8.09
C PRO A 211 -7.99 -29.92 7.27
N TYR A 212 -8.24 -29.01 6.34
CA TYR A 212 -9.43 -29.01 5.50
C TYR A 212 -9.11 -28.63 4.05
N PHE A 213 -9.84 -29.25 3.11
CA PHE A 213 -10.03 -28.75 1.75
C PHE A 213 -11.42 -28.14 1.58
N TYR A 214 -11.52 -27.15 0.70
CA TYR A 214 -12.78 -26.51 0.37
C TYR A 214 -13.50 -27.27 -0.75
N ASP A 215 -14.70 -27.76 -0.47
CA ASP A 215 -15.57 -28.41 -1.43
C ASP A 215 -16.30 -27.37 -2.29
N TYR A 216 -15.67 -27.01 -3.40
CA TYR A 216 -16.24 -26.13 -4.41
C TYR A 216 -17.27 -26.82 -5.32
N LYS A 217 -17.53 -28.13 -5.17
CA LYS A 217 -18.51 -28.87 -6.00
C LYS A 217 -19.91 -28.93 -5.40
N GLN A 218 -20.08 -28.43 -4.18
CA GLN A 218 -21.38 -28.29 -3.53
C GLN A 218 -22.32 -27.35 -4.28
N LYS A 219 -23.63 -27.57 -4.17
CA LYS A 219 -24.64 -26.84 -4.96
C LYS A 219 -25.03 -25.48 -4.40
N THR A 220 -24.79 -25.22 -3.12
CA THR A 220 -25.38 -24.05 -2.43
C THR A 220 -24.33 -23.32 -1.61
N ASN A 221 -24.41 -21.99 -1.57
CA ASN A 221 -23.54 -21.13 -0.74
C ASN A 221 -22.04 -21.31 -1.04
N LEU A 222 -21.70 -21.49 -2.31
CA LEU A 222 -20.31 -21.46 -2.76
C LEU A 222 -19.64 -20.15 -2.33
N PHE A 223 -18.42 -20.24 -1.84
CA PHE A 223 -17.57 -19.13 -1.40
C PHE A 223 -18.22 -18.28 -0.30
N ASN A 224 -19.09 -18.87 0.50
CA ASN A 224 -19.91 -18.18 1.50
C ASN A 224 -20.70 -16.99 0.91
N LEU A 225 -21.09 -17.10 -0.37
CA LEU A 225 -21.69 -16.01 -1.13
C LEU A 225 -23.01 -15.52 -0.56
N ASN A 226 -23.76 -16.32 0.21
CA ASN A 226 -24.96 -15.83 0.88
C ASN A 226 -24.63 -14.70 1.87
N THR A 227 -23.59 -14.91 2.68
CA THR A 227 -23.14 -13.94 3.69
C THR A 227 -22.49 -12.74 3.04
N LEU A 228 -21.70 -12.95 1.99
CA LEU A 228 -21.11 -11.85 1.25
C LEU A 228 -22.19 -10.99 0.58
N TYR A 229 -23.11 -11.63 -0.14
CA TYR A 229 -24.11 -10.96 -0.96
C TYR A 229 -25.06 -10.08 -0.13
N THR A 230 -25.42 -10.47 1.10
CA THR A 230 -26.23 -9.61 1.97
C THR A 230 -25.57 -8.25 2.24
N LYS A 231 -24.24 -8.23 2.42
CA LYS A 231 -23.47 -6.99 2.64
C LYS A 231 -23.41 -6.08 1.41
N ILE A 232 -23.35 -6.66 0.21
CA ILE A 232 -23.09 -5.92 -1.04
C ILE A 232 -24.33 -5.75 -1.94
N SER A 233 -25.45 -6.40 -1.63
CA SER A 233 -26.68 -6.40 -2.44
C SER A 233 -27.34 -5.03 -2.60
N THR A 234 -27.01 -4.07 -1.73
CA THR A 234 -27.50 -2.69 -1.79
C THR A 234 -26.84 -1.89 -2.91
N LYS A 235 -25.67 -2.31 -3.40
CA LYS A 235 -24.96 -1.64 -4.49
C LYS A 235 -25.72 -1.85 -5.80
N SER A 236 -25.99 -0.74 -6.50
CA SER A 236 -26.82 -0.74 -7.72
C SER A 236 -26.29 -1.67 -8.80
N PHE A 237 -24.97 -1.83 -8.87
CA PHE A 237 -24.30 -2.71 -9.83
C PHE A 237 -24.20 -4.17 -9.36
N ILE A 238 -24.46 -4.51 -8.10
CA ILE A 238 -24.48 -5.90 -7.60
C ILE A 238 -25.90 -6.46 -7.49
N LYS A 239 -26.89 -5.60 -7.31
CA LYS A 239 -28.29 -5.99 -7.10
C LYS A 239 -28.80 -6.88 -8.24
N GLY A 240 -29.30 -8.07 -7.90
CA GLY A 240 -29.75 -9.07 -8.86
C GLY A 240 -28.64 -9.87 -9.57
N LYS A 241 -27.36 -9.57 -9.32
CA LYS A 241 -26.20 -10.18 -10.02
C LYS A 241 -25.44 -11.22 -9.18
N LYS A 242 -26.13 -11.86 -8.23
CA LYS A 242 -25.52 -12.86 -7.35
C LYS A 242 -24.90 -14.02 -8.13
N GLN A 243 -25.63 -14.57 -9.10
CA GLN A 243 -25.13 -15.71 -9.88
C GLN A 243 -23.93 -15.31 -10.75
N PHE A 244 -23.90 -14.08 -11.27
CA PHE A 244 -22.77 -13.59 -12.06
C PHE A 244 -21.50 -13.54 -11.19
N LEU A 245 -21.64 -13.05 -9.96
CA LEU A 245 -20.54 -13.05 -9.00
C LEU A 245 -20.09 -14.48 -8.65
N GLU A 246 -21.02 -15.43 -8.47
CA GLU A 246 -20.67 -16.84 -8.23
C GLU A 246 -19.86 -17.44 -9.39
N VAL A 247 -20.23 -17.16 -10.64
CA VAL A 247 -19.52 -17.63 -11.83
C VAL A 247 -18.09 -17.08 -11.88
N ILE A 248 -17.91 -15.78 -11.60
CA ILE A 248 -16.57 -15.16 -11.53
C ILE A 248 -15.73 -15.80 -10.43
N LEU A 249 -16.31 -15.96 -9.23
CA LEU A 249 -15.60 -16.56 -8.10
C LEU A 249 -15.19 -18.01 -8.41
N MET A 250 -16.07 -18.79 -9.02
CA MET A 250 -15.77 -20.17 -9.43
C MET A 250 -14.63 -20.20 -10.46
N TYR A 251 -14.66 -19.30 -11.45
CA TYR A 251 -13.60 -19.23 -12.45
C TYR A 251 -12.24 -18.96 -11.80
N ILE A 252 -12.14 -17.89 -11.00
CA ILE A 252 -10.90 -17.51 -10.32
C ILE A 252 -10.41 -18.63 -9.39
N TRP A 253 -11.33 -19.27 -8.65
CA TRP A 253 -10.96 -20.39 -7.78
C TRP A 253 -10.30 -21.54 -8.55
N LEU A 254 -10.86 -21.92 -9.69
CA LEU A 254 -10.35 -23.04 -10.50
C LEU A 254 -9.08 -22.68 -11.27
N HIS A 255 -8.95 -21.45 -11.77
CA HIS A 255 -7.87 -21.10 -12.67
C HIS A 255 -6.68 -20.43 -11.97
N ASP A 256 -6.89 -19.74 -10.84
CA ASP A 256 -5.85 -18.97 -10.16
C ASP A 256 -5.45 -19.54 -8.79
N ILE A 257 -6.32 -20.31 -8.13
CA ILE A 257 -6.10 -20.77 -6.73
C ILE A 257 -5.90 -22.28 -6.64
N TYR A 258 -6.89 -23.08 -7.04
CA TYR A 258 -6.90 -24.52 -6.82
C TYR A 258 -6.38 -25.33 -8.01
N GLY A 259 -6.68 -24.90 -9.24
CA GLY A 259 -6.40 -25.63 -10.47
C GLY A 259 -7.60 -26.45 -10.96
N ASP A 260 -7.86 -26.43 -12.27
CA ASP A 260 -8.95 -27.17 -12.91
C ASP A 260 -8.50 -28.54 -13.45
N ASN A 261 -7.77 -29.32 -12.64
CA ASN A 261 -7.16 -30.59 -13.08
C ASN A 261 -8.19 -31.65 -13.54
N GLU A 262 -9.42 -31.54 -13.07
CA GLU A 262 -10.51 -32.48 -13.39
C GLU A 262 -11.47 -31.94 -14.49
N ASN A 263 -11.14 -30.80 -15.13
CA ASN A 263 -12.01 -30.11 -16.09
C ASN A 263 -13.42 -29.81 -15.53
N TYR A 264 -13.50 -29.50 -14.24
CA TYR A 264 -14.75 -29.21 -13.55
C TYR A 264 -15.40 -27.93 -14.06
N TRP A 265 -14.62 -26.95 -14.56
CA TRP A 265 -15.16 -25.71 -15.12
C TRP A 265 -16.22 -25.99 -16.21
N ARG A 266 -15.96 -26.95 -17.10
CA ARG A 266 -16.90 -27.31 -18.16
C ARG A 266 -18.21 -27.86 -17.61
N GLU A 267 -18.15 -28.70 -16.58
CA GLU A 267 -19.37 -29.20 -15.93
C GLU A 267 -20.15 -28.08 -15.24
N TYR A 268 -19.44 -27.17 -14.58
CA TYR A 268 -20.05 -26.03 -13.92
C TYR A 268 -20.77 -25.13 -14.92
N CYS A 269 -20.15 -24.81 -16.07
CA CYS A 269 -20.78 -24.06 -17.16
C CYS A 269 -22.09 -24.70 -17.63
N ILE A 270 -22.12 -26.02 -17.80
CA ILE A 270 -23.33 -26.73 -18.23
C ILE A 270 -24.45 -26.62 -17.19
N LYS A 271 -24.12 -26.68 -15.90
CA LYS A 271 -25.11 -26.68 -14.79
C LYS A 271 -25.62 -25.27 -14.48
N VAL A 272 -24.78 -24.26 -14.65
CA VAL A 272 -25.04 -22.90 -14.12
C VAL A 272 -25.14 -21.88 -15.23
N ILE A 273 -24.17 -21.84 -16.14
CA ILE A 273 -24.10 -20.83 -17.20
C ILE A 273 -25.15 -21.07 -18.29
N ASN A 274 -25.40 -22.32 -18.67
CA ASN A 274 -26.45 -22.61 -19.66
C ASN A 274 -27.88 -22.38 -19.14
N ASN A 275 -28.04 -22.10 -17.84
CA ASN A 275 -29.31 -21.79 -17.19
C ASN A 275 -29.42 -20.30 -16.79
N LEU A 276 -28.42 -19.48 -17.14
CA LEU A 276 -28.42 -18.03 -16.99
C LEU A 276 -29.10 -17.37 -18.20
#